data_AF-A0A2S6WUX1-F1
#
_entry.id   AF-A0A2S6WUX1-F1
#
_cell.length_a   1.000
_cell.length_b   1.000
_cell.length_c   1.000
_cell.angle_alpha   90.00
_cell.angle_beta   90.00
_cell.angle_gamma   90.00
#
_symmetry.space_group_name_H-M   'P 1'
#
loop_
_entity.id
_entity.type
_entity.pdbx_description
1 polymer ?
#
loop_
_entity_poly.entity_id
_entity_poly.type
_entity_poly.pdbx_seq_one_letter_code
_entity_poly.pdbx_strand_id
1 'polypeptide(L)'
;MSRDAVAGGGCAVSLVGAVGAVVVWWQTARTQRHLGNEFENNGQDFGAVLTELPLVFLAGAVVPAVLWGVGAWLLGRRRRPESLESSGFSEFHA
;
A
#
# COMPACT_ATOMS: atom_id res chain seq x y z
N MET A 1 17.34 2.55 7.31
CA MET A 1 16.19 2.01 8.06
C MET A 1 16.47 0.55 8.32
N SER A 2 16.16 0.04 9.51
CA SER A 2 16.22 -1.40 9.75
C SER A 2 15.25 -2.10 8.79
N ARG A 3 15.59 -3.32 8.37
CA ARG A 3 14.72 -4.11 7.48
C ARG A 3 13.34 -4.33 8.10
N ASP A 4 13.29 -4.48 9.42
CA ASP A 4 12.06 -4.69 10.19
C ASP A 4 11.14 -3.46 10.16
N ALA A 5 11.70 -2.24 10.23
CA ALA A 5 10.90 -1.01 10.12
C ALA A 5 10.31 -0.82 8.71
N VAL A 6 11.03 -1.24 7.67
CA VAL A 6 10.54 -1.18 6.28
C VAL A 6 9.42 -2.20 6.06
N ALA A 7 9.59 -3.43 6.56
CA ALA A 7 8.59 -4.49 6.47
C ALA A 7 7.35 -4.16 7.31
N GLY A 8 7.52 -3.74 8.55
CA GLY A 8 6.41 -3.33 9.43
C GLY A 8 5.64 -2.13 8.90
N GLY A 9 6.34 -1.13 8.34
CA GLY A 9 5.71 0.00 7.66
C GLY A 9 4.90 -0.42 6.43
N GLY A 10 5.43 -1.34 5.62
CA GLY A 10 4.72 -1.89 4.45
C GLY A 10 3.42 -2.62 4.86
N CYS A 11 3.47 -3.46 5.89
CA CYS A 11 2.28 -4.17 6.38
C CYS A 11 1.21 -3.20 6.90
N ALA A 12 1.60 -2.21 7.69
CA ALA A 12 0.66 -1.21 8.21
C ALA A 12 0.01 -0.40 7.08
N VAL A 13 0.80 0.01 6.09
CA VAL A 13 0.33 0.77 4.92
C VAL A 13 -0.62 -0.05 4.05
N SER A 14 -0.35 -1.35 3.85
CA SER A 14 -1.27 -2.25 3.14
C SER A 14 -2.59 -2.46 3.91
N LEU A 15 -2.55 -2.64 5.22
CA LEU A 15 -3.76 -2.80 6.04
C LEU A 15 -4.64 -1.56 5.97
N VAL A 16 -4.05 -0.38 6.15
CA VAL A 16 -4.77 0.91 6.06
C VAL A 16 -5.36 1.09 4.66
N GLY A 17 -4.59 0.78 3.62
CA GLY A 17 -5.05 0.89 2.24
C GLY A 17 -6.21 -0.05 1.90
N ALA A 18 -6.15 -1.30 2.35
CA ALA A 18 -7.22 -2.28 2.13
C ALA A 18 -8.53 -1.85 2.82
N VAL A 19 -8.45 -1.45 4.09
CA VAL A 19 -9.61 -0.96 4.86
C VAL A 19 -10.18 0.30 4.21
N GLY A 20 -9.32 1.27 3.86
CA GLY A 20 -9.75 2.51 3.22
C GLY A 20 -10.45 2.27 1.88
N ALA A 21 -9.90 1.39 1.04
CA ALA A 21 -10.48 1.06 -0.25
C ALA A 21 -11.87 0.42 -0.11
N VAL A 22 -12.04 -0.50 0.83
CA VAL A 22 -13.34 -1.14 1.12
C VAL A 22 -14.36 -0.11 1.62
N VAL A 23 -13.96 0.79 2.54
CA VAL A 23 -14.84 1.85 3.04
C VAL A 23 -15.28 2.79 1.92
N VAL A 24 -14.35 3.25 1.06
CA VAL A 24 -14.69 4.14 -0.07
C VAL A 24 -15.61 3.45 -1.08
N TRP A 25 -15.31 2.19 -1.42
CA TRP A 25 -16.17 1.39 -2.30
C TRP A 25 -17.57 1.20 -1.71
N TRP A 26 -17.67 0.94 -0.41
CA TRP A 26 -18.95 0.81 0.29
C TRP A 26 -19.78 2.10 0.23
N GLN A 27 -19.14 3.26 0.42
CA GLN A 27 -19.80 4.58 0.40
C GLN A 27 -20.18 5.07 -1.00
N THR A 28 -19.81 4.34 -2.05
CA THR A 28 -20.14 4.74 -3.42
C THR A 28 -21.63 4.53 -3.70
N ALA A 29 -22.30 5.55 -4.27
CA ALA A 29 -23.73 5.50 -4.59
C ALA A 29 -24.12 4.29 -5.46
N ARG A 30 -23.21 3.82 -6.33
CA ARG A 30 -23.38 2.58 -7.11
C ARG A 30 -23.53 1.36 -6.21
N THR A 31 -22.63 1.15 -5.26
CA THR A 31 -22.65 0.01 -4.32
C THR A 31 -23.90 0.04 -3.44
N GLN A 32 -24.27 1.23 -2.94
CA GLN A 32 -25.48 1.41 -2.13
C GLN A 32 -26.77 1.06 -2.90
N ARG A 33 -26.85 1.37 -4.20
CA ARG A 33 -28.00 0.98 -5.04
C ARG A 33 -28.08 -0.53 -5.27
N HIS A 34 -26.96 -1.20 -5.55
CA HIS A 34 -26.94 -2.66 -5.78
C HIS A 34 -27.22 -3.46 -4.51
N LEU A 35 -26.91 -2.89 -3.33
CA LEU A 35 -27.15 -3.51 -2.03
C LEU A 35 -28.55 -3.25 -1.45
N GLY A 36 -29.45 -2.59 -2.20
CA GLY A 36 -30.86 -2.42 -1.83
C GLY A 36 -31.17 -1.15 -1.04
N ASN A 37 -30.31 -0.12 -1.07
CA ASN A 37 -30.53 1.13 -0.34
C ASN A 37 -31.39 2.17 -1.11
N GLU A 38 -31.87 1.88 -2.33
CA GLU A 38 -32.82 2.75 -3.05
C GLU A 38 -34.05 2.00 -3.60
N PHE A 39 -35.17 2.27 -2.91
CA PHE A 39 -36.56 2.52 -3.36
C PHE A 39 -37.51 1.49 -3.97
N GLU A 40 -37.11 0.31 -4.42
CA GLU A 40 -38.09 -0.76 -4.65
C GLU A 40 -37.35 -2.08 -4.53
N ASN A 41 -37.80 -2.96 -3.64
CA ASN A 41 -37.18 -4.25 -3.29
C ASN A 41 -37.15 -5.24 -4.49
N ASN A 42 -36.38 -4.91 -5.52
CA ASN A 42 -36.24 -5.66 -6.77
C ASN A 42 -34.78 -6.10 -6.92
N GLY A 43 -34.42 -7.18 -6.22
CA GLY A 43 -33.20 -7.93 -6.48
C GLY A 43 -31.94 -7.27 -5.94
N GLN A 44 -31.59 -7.64 -4.70
CA GLN A 44 -30.28 -7.39 -4.12
C GLN A 44 -29.20 -8.01 -5.02
N ASP A 45 -28.46 -7.18 -5.75
CA ASP A 45 -27.44 -7.64 -6.70
C ASP A 45 -26.10 -7.78 -5.98
N PHE A 46 -25.87 -8.98 -5.43
CA PHE A 46 -24.63 -9.35 -4.78
C PHE A 46 -23.46 -9.55 -5.74
N GLY A 47 -23.67 -9.45 -7.06
CA GLY A 47 -22.60 -9.56 -8.06
C GLY A 47 -21.48 -8.55 -7.83
N ALA A 48 -21.84 -7.32 -7.43
CA ALA A 48 -20.85 -6.29 -7.08
C ALA A 48 -20.01 -6.69 -5.86
N VAL A 49 -20.61 -7.30 -4.83
CA VAL A 49 -19.87 -7.78 -3.65
C VAL A 49 -18.93 -8.92 -4.03
N LEU A 50 -19.42 -9.90 -4.81
CA LEU A 50 -18.65 -11.10 -5.14
C LEU A 50 -17.49 -10.80 -6.11
N THR A 51 -17.66 -9.86 -7.04
CA THR A 51 -16.66 -9.60 -8.09
C THR A 51 -15.78 -8.39 -7.79
N GLU A 52 -16.33 -7.34 -7.18
CA GLU A 52 -15.61 -6.08 -7.00
C GLU A 52 -14.90 -6.02 -5.65
N LEU A 53 -15.51 -6.53 -4.57
CA LEU A 53 -14.91 -6.49 -3.23
C LEU A 53 -13.51 -7.15 -3.17
N PRO A 54 -13.28 -8.35 -3.76
CA PRO A 54 -11.94 -8.94 -3.76
C PRO A 54 -10.92 -8.08 -4.48
N LEU A 55 -11.31 -7.49 -5.62
CA LEU A 55 -10.45 -6.63 -6.42
C LEU A 55 -10.13 -5.31 -5.69
N VAL A 56 -11.13 -4.69 -5.06
CA VAL A 56 -10.97 -3.47 -4.27
C VAL A 56 -10.05 -3.70 -3.08
N PHE A 57 -10.26 -4.79 -2.34
CA PHE A 57 -9.41 -5.17 -1.22
C PHE A 57 -7.95 -5.37 -1.67
N LEU A 58 -7.76 -6.13 -2.75
CA LEU A 58 -6.43 -6.47 -3.26
C LEU A 58 -5.72 -5.24 -3.83
N ALA A 59 -6.43 -4.39 -4.57
CA ALA A 59 -5.90 -3.09 -5.03
C ALA A 59 -5.55 -2.18 -3.86
N GLY A 60 -6.43 -2.09 -2.85
CA GLY A 60 -6.22 -1.33 -1.63
C GLY A 60 -5.01 -1.80 -0.82
N ALA A 61 -4.71 -3.10 -0.83
CA ALA A 61 -3.54 -3.65 -0.16
C ALA A 61 -2.23 -3.47 -0.95
N VAL A 62 -2.28 -3.75 -2.27
CA VAL A 62 -1.08 -3.87 -3.12
C VAL A 62 -0.56 -2.51 -3.56
N VAL A 63 -1.43 -1.61 -4.03
CA VAL A 63 -0.99 -0.29 -4.54
C VAL A 63 -0.16 0.47 -3.51
N PRO A 64 -0.61 0.65 -2.25
CA PRO A 64 0.17 1.43 -1.30
C PRO A 64 1.41 0.67 -0.79
N ALA A 65 1.42 -0.67 -0.77
CA ALA A 65 2.64 -1.45 -0.51
C ALA A 65 3.71 -1.22 -1.59
N VAL A 66 3.31 -1.22 -2.87
CA VAL A 66 4.23 -0.96 -3.98
C VAL A 66 4.78 0.46 -3.87
N LEU A 67 3.94 1.46 -3.60
CA LEU A 67 4.39 2.83 -3.40
C LEU A 67 5.34 2.97 -2.22
N TRP A 68 5.07 2.27 -1.11
CA TRP A 68 5.97 2.23 0.05
C TRP A 68 7.33 1.62 -0.31
N GLY A 69 7.34 0.47 -1.00
CA GLY A 69 8.56 -0.20 -1.44
C GLY A 69 9.40 0.66 -2.39
N VAL A 70 8.74 1.31 -3.36
CA VAL A 70 9.39 2.24 -4.30
C VAL A 70 9.98 3.44 -3.57
N GLY A 71 9.23 4.04 -2.63
CA GLY A 71 9.72 5.13 -1.79
C GLY A 71 10.95 4.73 -0.96
N ALA A 72 10.87 3.60 -0.26
CA ALA A 72 11.98 3.06 0.52
C ALA A 72 13.21 2.77 -0.35
N TRP A 73 13.02 2.23 -1.55
CA TRP A 73 14.09 1.96 -2.51
C TRP A 73 14.76 3.25 -3.00
N LEU A 74 13.99 4.25 -3.39
CA LEU A 74 14.51 5.56 -3.81
C LEU A 74 15.30 6.26 -2.70
N LEU A 75 14.78 6.22 -1.47
CA LEU A 75 15.45 6.77 -0.30
C LEU A 75 16.74 6.01 0.04
N GLY A 76 16.75 4.69 -0.08
CA GLY A 76 17.94 3.85 0.13
C GLY A 76 19.03 4.12 -0.92
N ARG A 77 18.64 4.31 -2.19
CA ARG A 77 19.55 4.64 -3.29
C ARG A 77 20.24 6.00 -3.08
N ARG A 78 19.53 7.00 -2.55
CA ARG A 78 20.09 8.33 -2.24
C ARG A 78 21.09 8.35 -1.09
N ARG A 79 21.04 7.37 -0.17
CA ARG A 79 21.98 7.28 0.97
C ARG A 79 23.26 6.50 0.64
N ARG A 80 23.50 6.18 -0.63
CA ARG A 80 24.69 5.46 -1.10
C ARG A 80 25.80 6.31 -1.75
N PRO A 81 26.00 7.61 -1.48
CA PRO A 81 27.31 8.25 -1.64
C PRO A 81 28.10 8.14 -0.32
N GLU A 82 29.42 7.96 -0.42
CA GLU A 82 30.39 7.96 0.70
C GLU A 82 30.65 6.63 1.43
N SER A 83 31.20 5.66 0.71
CA SER A 83 31.98 4.59 1.36
C SER A 83 33.25 4.23 0.55
N LEU A 84 33.95 5.23 0.00
CA LEU A 84 35.18 5.00 -0.77
C LEU A 84 36.33 5.99 -0.48
N GLU A 85 36.25 6.87 0.52
CA GLU A 85 37.30 7.88 0.76
C GLU A 85 37.88 7.89 2.19
N SER A 86 37.88 6.76 2.89
CA SER A 86 38.46 6.69 4.25
C SER A 86 39.25 5.41 4.53
N SER A 87 39.86 4.84 3.50
CA SER A 87 40.74 3.66 3.67
C SER A 87 42.13 3.84 3.05
N GLY A 88 42.49 5.05 2.61
CA GLY A 88 43.80 5.35 2.02
C GLY A 88 44.71 6.28 2.83
N PHE A 89 44.25 6.88 3.93
CA PHE A 89 45.00 7.97 4.58
C PHE A 89 45.70 7.61 5.91
N SER A 90 45.48 6.42 6.48
CA SER A 90 46.12 6.05 7.76
C SER A 90 47.40 5.21 7.62
N GLU A 91 47.86 4.90 6.41
CA GLU A 91 49.10 4.13 6.17
C GLU A 91 50.27 5.05 5.76
N PHE A 92 50.35 6.25 6.33
CA PHE A 92 51.52 7.13 6.21
C PHE A 92 51.81 7.79 7.55
N HIS A 93 52.34 7.02 8.50
CA HIS A 93 53.21 7.53 9.55
C HIS A 93 54.04 6.36 10.08
N ALA A 94 55.11 6.07 9.33
CA ALA A 94 56.29 5.37 9.82
C ALA A 94 57.31 6.41 10.30
#